data_AF-A0A377ZSM6-F1
#
_entry.id   AF-A0A377ZSM6-F1
#
_cell.length_a   1.000
_cell.length_b   1.000
_cell.length_c   1.000
_cell.angle_alpha   90.00
_cell.angle_beta   90.00
_cell.angle_gamma   90.00
#
_symmetry.space_group_name_H-M   'P 1'
#
loop_
_entity.id
_entity.type
_entity.pdbx_description
1 polymer ?
#
loop_
_entity_poly.entity_id
_entity_poly.type
_entity_poly.pdbx_seq_one_letter_code
_entity_poly.pdbx_strand_id
1 'polypeptide(L)'
;MPPAGHGYCLPSLRVKPILKRLYLQKSWSELLEHTDTLLAQGVNHLWLDVQWYAWQALLKLDADSVRADILCRDMKGLLARLPGLETLAFNDGTPFADEVTLNWLNERVLDEMAGWQDEPVMAATSADEVLSLEPEVLTRADDEGIESALNWLQAQPGYTTSRNRWLMRLLMARVSEQYGKNEMALHLLAELDSRAREMTLEQWKPELIFEVKARRLRLLRGKAGRSEAEKNRLLPEMESLLAGLIALDPARAAVLCA
;
A
#
# COMPACT_ATOMS: atom_id res chain seq x y z
N MET A 1 -7.75 -13.53 13.43
CA MET A 1 -8.60 -14.74 13.56
C MET A 1 -9.35 -14.65 14.87
N PRO A 2 -10.69 -14.58 14.90
CA PRO A 2 -11.43 -14.70 16.15
C PRO A 2 -11.55 -16.19 16.55
N PRO A 3 -11.72 -16.49 17.86
CA PRO A 3 -11.58 -17.83 18.40
C PRO A 3 -12.88 -18.64 18.29
N ALA A 4 -12.71 -19.96 18.13
CA ALA A 4 -13.78 -20.95 18.11
C ALA A 4 -14.44 -21.07 19.50
N GLY A 5 -15.78 -21.09 19.57
CA GLY A 5 -16.44 -21.50 20.81
C GLY A 5 -17.89 -21.05 21.08
N HIS A 6 -18.52 -20.23 20.25
CA HIS A 6 -19.94 -19.92 20.38
C HIS A 6 -20.64 -20.15 19.05
N GLY A 7 -21.71 -20.95 19.07
CA GLY A 7 -22.47 -21.35 17.89
C GLY A 7 -23.16 -20.19 17.18
N TYR A 8 -22.41 -19.44 16.40
CA TYR A 8 -22.95 -18.58 15.36
C TYR A 8 -23.33 -19.49 14.19
N CYS A 9 -24.60 -19.85 14.09
CA CYS A 9 -25.13 -20.34 12.83
C CYS A 9 -24.90 -19.22 11.81
N LEU A 10 -24.06 -19.45 10.81
CA LEU A 10 -23.69 -18.43 9.83
C LEU A 10 -24.94 -18.02 9.01
N PRO A 11 -25.10 -16.74 8.62
CA PRO A 11 -26.36 -16.21 8.06
C PRO A 11 -26.75 -16.76 6.68
N SER A 12 -25.82 -17.41 5.97
CA SER A 12 -25.94 -17.85 4.57
C SER A 12 -27.18 -18.72 4.29
N LEU A 13 -27.46 -19.70 5.16
CA LEU A 13 -28.54 -20.68 4.97
C LEU A 13 -29.95 -20.07 4.97
N ARG A 14 -30.19 -19.01 5.75
CA ARG A 14 -31.51 -18.35 5.79
C ARG A 14 -31.69 -17.30 4.70
N VAL A 15 -30.59 -16.74 4.23
CA VAL A 15 -30.60 -15.57 3.35
C VAL A 15 -30.62 -15.97 1.88
N LYS A 16 -29.92 -17.05 1.49
CA LYS A 16 -29.82 -17.49 0.09
C LYS A 16 -31.19 -17.72 -0.58
N PRO A 17 -32.18 -18.36 0.10
CA PRO A 17 -33.51 -18.52 -0.48
C PRO A 17 -34.24 -17.19 -0.76
N ILE A 18 -34.01 -16.16 0.07
CA ILE A 18 -34.64 -14.84 -0.07
C ILE A 18 -34.08 -14.13 -1.30
N LEU A 19 -32.75 -14.10 -1.46
CA LEU A 19 -32.09 -13.51 -2.63
C LEU A 19 -32.51 -14.22 -3.92
N LYS A 20 -32.52 -15.56 -3.91
CA LYS A 20 -32.97 -16.35 -5.06
C LYS A 20 -34.42 -16.07 -5.42
N ARG A 21 -35.31 -15.92 -4.43
CA ARG A 21 -36.72 -15.56 -4.67
C ARG A 21 -36.84 -14.18 -5.31
N LEU A 22 -36.19 -13.16 -4.76
CA LEU A 22 -36.23 -11.79 -5.28
C LEU A 22 -35.68 -11.71 -6.71
N TYR A 23 -34.59 -12.43 -6.99
CA TYR A 23 -34.03 -12.57 -8.33
C TYR A 23 -35.03 -13.19 -9.32
N LEU A 24 -35.67 -14.30 -8.95
CA LEU A 24 -36.67 -14.96 -9.80
C LEU A 24 -37.92 -14.09 -10.03
N GLN A 25 -38.29 -13.29 -9.03
CA GLN A 25 -39.39 -12.33 -9.12
C GLN A 25 -39.04 -11.08 -9.91
N LYS A 26 -37.76 -10.89 -10.28
CA LYS A 26 -37.23 -9.69 -10.94
C LYS A 26 -37.46 -8.40 -10.13
N SER A 27 -37.53 -8.52 -8.80
CA SER A 27 -37.64 -7.39 -7.87
C SER A 27 -36.26 -6.76 -7.66
N TRP A 28 -35.72 -6.08 -8.69
CA TRP A 28 -34.32 -5.64 -8.71
C TRP A 28 -33.99 -4.62 -7.62
N SER A 29 -34.88 -3.66 -7.34
CA SER A 29 -34.68 -2.65 -6.29
C SER A 29 -34.60 -3.28 -4.91
N GLU A 30 -35.57 -4.13 -4.57
CA GLU A 30 -35.59 -4.87 -3.30
C GLU A 30 -34.39 -5.81 -3.19
N LEU A 31 -33.99 -6.46 -4.30
CA LEU A 31 -32.81 -7.31 -4.34
C LEU A 31 -31.55 -6.51 -3.96
N LEU A 32 -31.36 -5.32 -4.53
CA LEU A 32 -30.20 -4.46 -4.26
C LEU A 32 -30.18 -3.98 -2.79
N GLU A 33 -31.31 -3.49 -2.28
CA GLU A 33 -31.42 -3.06 -0.87
C GLU A 33 -31.13 -4.20 0.12
N HIS A 34 -31.62 -5.40 -0.20
CA HIS A 34 -31.32 -6.59 0.59
C HIS A 34 -29.85 -6.96 0.52
N THR A 35 -29.20 -6.90 -0.64
CA THR A 35 -27.76 -7.14 -0.76
C THR A 35 -26.94 -6.14 0.06
N ASP A 36 -27.29 -4.85 0.04
CA ASP A 36 -26.62 -3.81 0.83
C ASP A 36 -26.76 -4.05 2.33
N THR A 37 -27.96 -4.40 2.78
CA THR A 37 -28.23 -4.72 4.19
C THR A 37 -27.41 -5.93 4.65
N LEU A 38 -27.29 -6.94 3.80
CA LEU A 38 -26.50 -8.15 4.10
C LEU A 38 -25.01 -7.85 4.15
N LEU A 39 -24.51 -7.03 3.22
CA LEU A 39 -23.12 -6.62 3.19
C LEU A 39 -22.77 -5.70 4.35
N ALA A 40 -23.68 -4.87 4.85
CA ALA A 40 -23.46 -4.08 6.06
C ALA A 40 -23.30 -4.93 7.33
N GLN A 41 -23.76 -6.19 7.30
CA GLN A 41 -23.58 -7.13 8.40
C GLN A 41 -22.21 -7.81 8.28
N GLY A 42 -21.34 -7.56 9.26
CA GLY A 42 -19.93 -7.99 9.27
C GLY A 42 -19.64 -9.45 8.95
N VAL A 43 -20.62 -10.34 9.11
CA VAL A 43 -20.48 -11.79 8.92
C VAL A 43 -20.56 -12.21 7.44
N ASN A 44 -21.12 -11.37 6.56
CA ASN A 44 -21.40 -11.73 5.17
C ASN A 44 -20.43 -11.10 4.14
N HIS A 45 -19.44 -10.32 4.57
CA HIS A 45 -18.53 -9.60 3.66
C HIS A 45 -17.76 -10.52 2.70
N LEU A 46 -17.57 -11.79 3.05
CA LEU A 46 -16.86 -12.78 2.23
C LEU A 46 -17.81 -13.65 1.39
N TRP A 47 -19.11 -13.42 1.45
CA TRP A 47 -20.07 -14.18 0.65
C TRP A 47 -20.23 -13.56 -0.74
N LEU A 48 -19.51 -14.12 -1.70
CA LEU A 48 -19.39 -13.59 -3.06
C LEU A 48 -20.70 -13.70 -3.85
N ASP A 49 -21.57 -14.67 -3.54
CA ASP A 49 -22.89 -14.78 -4.17
C ASP A 49 -23.72 -13.50 -4.00
N VAL A 50 -23.60 -12.82 -2.85
CA VAL A 50 -24.33 -11.57 -2.57
C VAL A 50 -23.92 -10.48 -3.56
N GLN A 51 -22.64 -10.46 -3.93
CA GLN A 51 -22.06 -9.50 -4.87
C GLN A 51 -22.54 -9.77 -6.30
N TRP A 52 -22.68 -11.04 -6.67
CA TRP A 52 -23.31 -11.43 -7.93
C TRP A 52 -24.76 -10.95 -8.04
N TYR A 53 -25.55 -11.11 -6.97
CA TYR A 53 -26.94 -10.60 -6.93
C TYR A 53 -27.01 -9.08 -7.02
N ALA A 54 -26.12 -8.36 -6.33
CA ALA A 54 -26.04 -6.90 -6.40
C ALA A 54 -25.67 -6.44 -7.81
N TRP A 55 -24.69 -7.08 -8.44
CA TRP A 55 -24.30 -6.82 -9.83
C TRP A 55 -25.46 -7.06 -10.82
N GLN A 56 -26.19 -8.17 -10.67
CA GLN A 56 -27.37 -8.46 -11.47
C GLN A 56 -28.46 -7.40 -11.30
N ALA A 57 -28.70 -6.92 -10.08
CA ALA A 57 -29.68 -5.88 -9.82
C ALA A 57 -29.28 -4.54 -10.47
N LEU A 58 -28.01 -4.14 -10.32
CA LEU A 58 -27.47 -2.90 -10.90
C LEU A 58 -27.61 -2.89 -12.43
N LEU A 59 -27.28 -3.99 -13.11
CA LEU A 59 -27.46 -4.11 -14.56
C LEU A 59 -28.91 -3.97 -15.05
N LYS A 60 -29.90 -4.12 -14.16
CA LYS A 60 -31.33 -4.02 -14.49
C LYS A 60 -31.96 -2.71 -14.05
N LEU A 61 -31.39 -2.05 -13.04
CA LEU A 61 -31.89 -0.79 -12.50
C LEU A 61 -31.25 0.42 -13.19
N ASP A 62 -29.95 0.34 -13.48
CA ASP A 62 -29.20 1.46 -14.01
C ASP A 62 -29.31 1.50 -15.54
N ALA A 63 -29.38 2.72 -16.09
CA ALA A 63 -29.39 2.95 -17.53
C ALA A 63 -27.99 2.77 -18.15
N ASP A 64 -26.95 2.92 -17.34
CA ASP A 64 -25.55 2.70 -17.68
C ASP A 64 -24.95 1.58 -16.83
N SER A 65 -23.74 1.11 -17.18
CA SER A 65 -23.06 0.03 -16.47
C SER A 65 -22.16 0.52 -15.32
N VAL A 66 -22.14 1.82 -15.01
CA VAL A 66 -21.07 2.43 -14.20
C VAL A 66 -20.95 1.79 -12.82
N ARG A 67 -22.07 1.64 -12.10
CA ARG A 67 -22.05 1.02 -10.76
C ARG A 67 -21.75 -0.47 -10.80
N ALA A 68 -22.24 -1.17 -11.82
CA ALA A 68 -21.94 -2.59 -12.02
C ALA A 68 -20.44 -2.81 -12.31
N ASP A 69 -19.83 -1.92 -13.09
CA ASP A 69 -18.41 -1.96 -13.43
C ASP A 69 -17.53 -1.63 -12.22
N ILE A 70 -17.95 -0.66 -11.38
CA ILE A 70 -17.27 -0.37 -10.10
C ILE A 70 -17.28 -1.61 -9.20
N LEU A 71 -18.41 -2.29 -9.06
CA LEU A 71 -18.52 -3.51 -8.26
C LEU A 71 -17.58 -4.61 -8.77
N CYS A 72 -17.50 -4.82 -10.10
CA CYS A 72 -16.55 -5.77 -10.69
C CYS A 72 -15.09 -5.39 -10.39
N ARG A 73 -14.74 -4.11 -10.44
CA ARG A 73 -13.38 -3.63 -10.12
C ARG A 73 -13.02 -3.85 -8.65
N ASP A 74 -13.94 -3.55 -7.75
CA ASP A 74 -13.75 -3.78 -6.32
C ASP A 74 -13.55 -5.28 -6.02
N MET A 75 -14.33 -6.13 -6.70
CA MET A 75 -14.19 -7.59 -6.60
C MET A 75 -12.82 -8.06 -7.12
N LYS A 76 -12.34 -7.51 -8.24
CA LYS A 76 -11.01 -7.81 -8.78
C LYS A 76 -9.91 -7.43 -7.78
N GLY A 77 -10.01 -6.25 -7.18
CA GLY A 77 -9.07 -5.80 -6.14
C GLY A 77 -9.08 -6.69 -4.90
N LEU A 78 -10.25 -7.17 -4.48
CA LEU A 78 -10.39 -8.11 -3.36
C LEU A 78 -9.69 -9.45 -3.65
N LEU A 79 -9.96 -10.06 -4.82
CA LEU A 79 -9.40 -11.35 -5.21
C LEU A 79 -7.89 -11.28 -5.48
N ALA A 80 -7.39 -10.15 -6.00
CA ALA A 80 -5.95 -9.93 -6.16
C ALA A 80 -5.21 -9.89 -4.80
N ARG A 81 -5.84 -9.34 -3.76
CA ARG A 81 -5.28 -9.27 -2.41
C ARG A 81 -5.38 -10.59 -1.64
N LEU A 82 -6.39 -11.40 -1.96
CA LEU A 82 -6.71 -12.66 -1.28
C LEU A 82 -6.89 -13.77 -2.32
N PRO A 83 -5.80 -14.24 -2.95
CA PRO A 83 -5.88 -15.28 -3.97
C PRO A 83 -6.44 -16.59 -3.39
N GLY A 84 -7.38 -17.21 -4.12
CA GLY A 84 -8.05 -18.45 -3.71
C GLY A 84 -9.25 -18.26 -2.79
N LEU A 85 -9.63 -17.01 -2.47
CA LEU A 85 -10.83 -16.70 -1.67
C LEU A 85 -12.11 -17.32 -2.25
N GLU A 86 -12.24 -17.32 -3.57
CA GLU A 86 -13.33 -17.89 -4.34
C GLU A 86 -13.46 -19.41 -4.18
N THR A 87 -12.40 -20.09 -3.72
CA THR A 87 -12.40 -21.54 -3.45
C THR A 87 -12.75 -21.91 -2.01
N LEU A 88 -12.86 -20.91 -1.13
CA LEU A 88 -13.13 -21.13 0.30
C LEU A 88 -14.62 -21.37 0.56
N ALA A 89 -14.88 -21.96 1.72
CA ALA A 89 -16.22 -22.22 2.22
C ALA A 89 -16.34 -21.75 3.68
N PHE A 90 -17.57 -21.44 4.07
CA PHE A 90 -17.95 -21.17 5.45
C PHE A 90 -17.82 -22.44 6.30
N ASN A 91 -17.83 -22.28 7.63
CA ASN A 91 -17.69 -23.40 8.57
C ASN A 91 -18.80 -24.47 8.44
N ASP A 92 -19.92 -24.14 7.80
CA ASP A 92 -21.03 -25.04 7.50
C ASP A 92 -20.86 -25.79 6.17
N GLY A 93 -19.77 -25.55 5.44
CA GLY A 93 -19.48 -26.13 4.13
C GLY A 93 -20.12 -25.38 2.96
N THR A 94 -20.88 -24.30 3.21
CA THR A 94 -21.42 -23.47 2.13
C THR A 94 -20.27 -22.74 1.44
N PRO A 95 -20.06 -22.88 0.11
CA PRO A 95 -18.98 -22.20 -0.57
C PRO A 95 -19.22 -20.68 -0.58
N PHE A 96 -18.14 -19.90 -0.61
CA PHE A 96 -18.22 -18.44 -0.71
C PHE A 96 -18.78 -17.99 -2.05
N ALA A 97 -18.56 -18.77 -3.11
CA ALA A 97 -19.13 -18.57 -4.43
C ALA A 97 -19.73 -19.90 -4.93
N ASP A 98 -20.98 -19.87 -5.38
CA ASP A 98 -21.56 -20.96 -6.15
C ASP A 98 -21.06 -20.97 -7.60
N GLU A 99 -21.38 -22.03 -8.33
CA GLU A 99 -20.91 -22.24 -9.71
C GLU A 99 -21.27 -21.07 -10.64
N VAL A 100 -22.45 -20.47 -10.46
CA VAL A 100 -22.88 -19.31 -11.25
C VAL A 100 -22.01 -18.09 -10.94
N THR A 101 -21.75 -17.87 -9.66
CA THR A 101 -20.89 -16.78 -9.18
C THR A 101 -19.44 -16.98 -9.62
N LEU A 102 -18.91 -18.20 -9.55
CA LEU A 102 -17.56 -18.54 -10.02
C LEU A 102 -17.39 -18.29 -11.52
N ASN A 103 -18.36 -18.69 -12.33
CA ASN A 103 -18.32 -18.43 -13.77
C ASN A 103 -18.35 -16.93 -14.06
N TRP A 104 -19.20 -16.16 -13.38
CA TRP A 104 -19.22 -14.71 -13.51
C TRP A 104 -17.89 -14.07 -13.09
N LEU A 105 -17.28 -14.52 -11.99
CA LEU A 105 -15.98 -14.04 -11.56
C LEU A 105 -14.93 -14.28 -12.65
N ASN A 106 -14.87 -15.50 -13.20
CA ASN A 106 -13.94 -15.85 -14.25
C ASN A 106 -14.14 -15.03 -15.53
N GLU A 107 -15.38 -14.84 -15.99
CA GLU A 107 -15.69 -14.17 -17.25
C GLU A 107 -15.67 -12.63 -17.19
N ARG A 108 -15.92 -12.03 -16.02
CA ARG A 108 -16.17 -10.57 -15.92
C ARG A 108 -15.28 -9.85 -14.94
N VAL A 109 -14.76 -10.56 -13.94
CA VAL A 109 -13.91 -9.96 -12.89
C VAL A 109 -12.44 -10.30 -13.13
N LEU A 110 -12.16 -11.56 -13.48
CA LEU A 110 -10.82 -12.10 -13.68
C LEU A 110 -10.40 -12.11 -15.16
N ASP A 111 -11.34 -12.17 -16.11
CA ASP A 111 -11.01 -12.06 -17.54
C ASP A 111 -10.40 -10.70 -17.84
N GLU A 112 -9.19 -10.72 -18.41
CA GLU A 112 -8.54 -9.54 -18.96
C GLU A 112 -9.28 -9.14 -20.23
N MET A 113 -10.39 -8.41 -20.10
CA MET A 113 -10.98 -7.77 -21.26
C MET A 113 -9.96 -6.77 -21.82
N ALA A 114 -9.32 -7.19 -22.92
CA ALA A 114 -8.38 -6.46 -23.74
C ALA A 114 -9.01 -5.17 -24.24
N GLY A 115 -8.92 -4.13 -23.43
CA GLY A 115 -9.51 -2.86 -23.74
C GLY A 115 -9.45 -1.95 -22.53
N TRP A 116 -8.61 -0.93 -22.67
CA TRP A 116 -8.67 0.32 -21.91
C TRP A 116 -7.89 0.32 -20.61
N GLN A 117 -6.61 0.63 -20.84
CA GLN A 117 -5.65 1.39 -20.03
C GLN A 117 -5.90 1.42 -18.53
N ASP A 118 -4.92 0.88 -17.81
CA ASP A 118 -4.50 1.40 -16.51
C ASP A 118 -4.51 2.93 -16.54
N GLU A 119 -5.64 3.55 -16.22
CA GLU A 119 -5.53 4.55 -15.17
C GLU A 119 -5.29 3.73 -13.91
N PRO A 120 -4.08 3.82 -13.32
CA PRO A 120 -3.81 3.09 -12.12
C PRO A 120 -4.83 3.57 -11.10
N VAL A 121 -5.79 2.70 -10.77
CA VAL A 121 -6.32 2.69 -9.42
C VAL A 121 -5.06 2.70 -8.59
N MET A 122 -4.80 3.80 -7.90
CA MET A 122 -3.66 3.97 -7.02
C MET A 122 -3.78 2.89 -5.95
N ALA A 123 -3.37 1.67 -6.30
CA ALA A 123 -2.99 0.66 -5.36
C ALA A 123 -2.06 1.40 -4.41
N ALA A 124 -2.30 1.24 -3.12
CA ALA A 124 -1.40 1.77 -2.12
C ALA A 124 -0.01 1.20 -2.45
N THR A 125 0.77 1.97 -3.18
CA THR A 125 2.10 1.64 -3.66
C THR A 125 2.84 1.24 -2.40
N SER A 126 3.19 -0.03 -2.33
CA SER A 126 3.76 -0.54 -1.10
C SER A 126 5.08 0.20 -0.88
N ALA A 127 5.49 0.45 0.37
CA ALA A 127 6.78 1.12 0.59
C ALA A 127 7.95 0.38 -0.06
N ASP A 128 7.80 -0.93 -0.22
CA ASP A 128 8.80 -1.81 -0.81
C ASP A 128 8.85 -1.64 -2.34
N GLU A 129 7.74 -1.28 -2.97
CA GLU A 129 7.65 -0.95 -4.40
C GLU A 129 8.42 0.34 -4.72
N VAL A 130 8.28 1.41 -3.91
CA VAL A 130 9.04 2.64 -4.15
C VAL A 130 10.55 2.38 -4.01
N LEU A 131 10.97 1.69 -2.95
CA LEU A 131 12.38 1.40 -2.72
C LEU A 131 12.98 0.43 -3.75
N SER A 132 12.15 -0.38 -4.42
CA SER A 132 12.59 -1.26 -5.51
C SER A 132 13.08 -0.53 -6.76
N LEU A 133 12.82 0.79 -6.87
CA LEU A 133 13.33 1.63 -7.96
C LEU A 133 14.81 1.98 -7.82
N GLU A 134 15.43 1.77 -6.64
CA GLU A 134 16.84 2.09 -6.40
C GLU A 134 17.82 1.56 -7.47
N PRO A 135 17.81 0.27 -7.87
CA PRO A 135 18.68 -0.22 -8.93
C PRO A 135 18.50 0.52 -10.26
N GLU A 136 17.27 0.83 -10.65
CA GLU A 136 16.99 1.54 -11.91
C GLU A 136 17.51 2.98 -11.89
N VAL A 137 17.36 3.67 -10.75
CA VAL A 137 17.90 5.02 -10.56
C VAL A 137 19.43 5.00 -10.64
N LEU A 138 20.07 3.99 -10.06
CA LEU A 138 21.52 3.84 -10.12
C LEU A 138 22.01 3.54 -11.55
N THR A 139 21.37 2.62 -12.27
CA THR A 139 21.71 2.35 -13.67
C THR A 139 21.59 3.62 -14.52
N ARG A 140 20.50 4.38 -14.36
CA ARG A 140 20.34 5.65 -15.09
C ARG A 140 21.37 6.70 -14.68
N ALA A 141 21.78 6.75 -13.41
CA ALA A 141 22.80 7.67 -12.94
C ALA A 141 24.19 7.31 -13.51
N ASP A 142 24.48 6.03 -13.72
CA ASP A 142 25.69 5.55 -14.38
C ASP A 142 25.69 5.86 -15.89
N ASP A 143 24.55 5.69 -16.55
CA ASP A 143 24.43 5.84 -18.01
C ASP A 143 24.29 7.31 -18.46
N GLU A 144 23.44 8.09 -17.78
CA GLU A 144 23.02 9.44 -18.19
C GLU A 144 23.46 10.54 -17.21
N GLY A 145 24.05 10.15 -16.08
CA GLY A 145 24.47 11.06 -15.03
C GLY A 145 23.41 11.31 -13.95
N ILE A 146 23.88 11.71 -12.77
CA ILE A 146 23.05 11.87 -11.56
C ILE A 146 21.89 12.87 -11.75
N GLU A 147 22.10 13.96 -12.49
CA GLU A 147 21.04 14.96 -12.69
C GLU A 147 19.87 14.39 -13.49
N SER A 148 20.16 13.58 -14.53
CA SER A 148 19.12 12.89 -15.30
C SER A 148 18.36 11.89 -14.43
N ALA A 149 19.08 11.11 -13.62
CA ALA A 149 18.47 10.12 -12.72
C ALA A 149 17.54 10.77 -11.67
N LEU A 150 17.95 11.89 -11.07
CA LEU A 150 17.12 12.62 -10.10
C LEU A 150 15.89 13.25 -10.76
N ASN A 151 16.02 13.81 -11.96
CA ASN A 151 14.90 14.36 -12.72
C ASN A 151 13.91 13.26 -13.12
N TRP A 152 14.41 12.11 -13.56
CA TRP A 152 13.60 10.94 -13.87
C TRP A 152 12.82 10.45 -12.65
N LEU A 153 13.46 10.39 -11.49
CA LEU A 153 12.81 9.97 -10.25
C LEU A 153 11.71 10.95 -9.80
N GLN A 154 11.91 12.25 -10.03
CA GLN A 154 10.89 13.28 -9.77
C GLN A 154 9.70 13.23 -10.74
N ALA A 155 9.94 12.79 -11.97
CA ALA A 155 8.93 12.71 -13.03
C ALA A 155 8.05 11.45 -12.95
N GLN A 156 8.32 10.53 -12.02
CA GLN A 156 7.56 9.28 -11.89
C GLN A 156 6.07 9.53 -11.56
N PRO A 157 5.13 9.10 -12.43
CA PRO A 157 3.70 9.18 -12.15
C PRO A 157 3.30 8.15 -11.07
N GLY A 158 2.17 8.37 -10.40
CA GLY A 158 1.60 7.39 -9.46
C GLY A 158 2.14 7.41 -8.02
N TYR A 159 3.09 8.29 -7.69
CA TYR A 159 3.67 8.38 -6.33
C TYR A 159 3.22 9.63 -5.56
N THR A 160 1.91 9.82 -5.42
CA THR A 160 1.32 11.07 -4.90
C THR A 160 1.21 11.13 -3.37
N THR A 161 1.21 9.98 -2.69
CA THR A 161 1.03 9.93 -1.23
C THR A 161 2.22 10.57 -0.50
N SER A 162 1.98 11.13 0.70
CA SER A 162 3.06 11.70 1.53
C SER A 162 4.15 10.67 1.86
N ARG A 163 3.77 9.40 2.04
CA ARG A 163 4.68 8.26 2.22
C ARG A 163 5.58 8.04 1.01
N ASN A 164 5.00 7.96 -0.18
CA ASN A 164 5.78 7.70 -1.39
C ASN A 164 6.71 8.87 -1.71
N ARG A 165 6.23 10.11 -1.56
CA ARG A 165 7.07 11.29 -1.71
C ARG A 165 8.25 11.30 -0.74
N TRP A 166 8.05 10.85 0.50
CA TRP A 166 9.13 10.69 1.48
C TRP A 166 10.15 9.62 1.03
N LEU A 167 9.68 8.46 0.56
CA LEU A 167 10.54 7.37 0.08
C LEU A 167 11.31 7.71 -1.18
N MET A 168 10.68 8.38 -2.15
CA MET A 168 11.35 8.91 -3.35
C MET A 168 12.49 9.85 -2.96
N ARG A 169 12.25 10.70 -1.97
CA ARG A 169 13.25 11.66 -1.50
C ARG A 169 14.37 11.00 -0.69
N LEU A 170 14.10 9.87 -0.04
CA LEU A 170 15.12 8.99 0.52
C LEU A 170 16.00 8.37 -0.58
N LEU A 171 15.42 7.87 -1.67
CA LEU A 171 16.19 7.38 -2.83
C LEU A 171 17.08 8.46 -3.42
N MET A 172 16.56 9.68 -3.60
CA MET A 172 17.37 10.83 -4.02
C MET A 172 18.57 11.05 -3.09
N ALA A 173 18.37 10.93 -1.77
CA ALA A 173 19.44 11.10 -0.79
C ALA A 173 20.50 9.98 -0.88
N ARG A 174 20.08 8.71 -1.04
CA ARG A 174 20.99 7.55 -1.20
C ARG A 174 21.87 7.71 -2.44
N VAL A 175 21.25 8.01 -3.57
CA VAL A 175 21.94 8.21 -4.85
C VAL A 175 22.86 9.42 -4.75
N SER A 176 22.41 10.53 -4.15
CA SER A 176 23.25 11.70 -3.92
C SER A 176 24.50 11.40 -3.08
N GLU A 177 24.38 10.60 -2.02
CA GLU A 177 25.51 10.14 -1.22
C GLU A 177 26.47 9.27 -2.05
N GLN A 178 25.94 8.32 -2.82
CA GLN A 178 26.73 7.36 -3.61
C GLN A 178 27.59 8.03 -4.69
N TYR A 179 27.06 9.06 -5.35
CA TYR A 179 27.80 9.82 -6.38
C TYR A 179 28.55 11.04 -5.81
N GLY A 180 28.76 11.08 -4.48
CA GLY A 180 29.61 12.08 -3.82
C GLY A 180 29.01 13.49 -3.71
N LYS A 181 27.71 13.68 -3.98
CA LYS A 181 26.98 14.94 -3.78
C LYS A 181 26.56 15.10 -2.32
N ASN A 182 27.55 15.07 -1.42
CA ASN A 182 27.35 14.96 0.03
C ASN A 182 26.56 16.12 0.65
N GLU A 183 26.77 17.36 0.18
CA GLU A 183 26.01 18.52 0.67
C GLU A 183 24.52 18.41 0.32
N MET A 184 24.21 17.96 -0.89
CA MET A 184 22.82 17.72 -1.31
C MET A 184 22.20 16.58 -0.48
N ALA A 185 22.93 15.47 -0.28
CA ALA A 185 22.48 14.38 0.57
C ALA A 185 22.20 14.85 2.01
N LEU A 186 23.05 15.68 2.60
CA LEU A 186 22.84 16.26 3.93
C LEU A 186 21.53 17.07 4.01
N HIS A 187 21.27 17.93 3.03
CA HIS A 187 20.04 18.72 3.00
C HIS A 187 18.79 17.85 2.84
N LEU A 188 18.84 16.85 1.97
CA LEU A 188 17.74 15.89 1.78
C LEU A 188 17.47 15.10 3.07
N LEU A 189 18.52 14.57 3.70
CA LEU A 189 18.40 13.80 4.95
C LEU A 189 17.88 14.65 6.11
N ALA A 190 18.28 15.92 6.21
CA ALA A 190 17.78 16.83 7.23
C ALA A 190 16.27 17.11 7.08
N GLU A 191 15.78 17.28 5.85
CA GLU A 191 14.34 17.41 5.57
C GLU A 191 13.59 16.11 5.88
N LEU A 192 14.14 14.95 5.51
CA LEU A 192 13.53 13.65 5.79
C LEU A 192 13.37 13.41 7.30
N ASP A 193 14.37 13.79 8.09
CA ASP A 193 14.38 13.64 9.55
C ASP A 193 13.35 14.55 10.24
N SER A 194 13.15 15.77 9.74
CA SER A 194 12.11 16.67 10.30
C SER A 194 10.70 16.18 9.99
N ARG A 195 10.45 15.78 8.74
CA ARG A 195 9.14 15.29 8.27
C ARG A 195 8.78 13.92 8.85
N ALA A 196 9.77 13.11 9.20
CA ALA A 196 9.57 11.81 9.82
C ALA A 196 8.74 11.88 11.12
N ARG A 197 8.95 12.94 11.91
CA ARG A 197 8.23 13.18 13.17
C ARG A 197 6.74 13.44 12.93
N GLU A 198 6.41 14.19 11.89
CA GLU A 198 5.03 14.50 11.51
C GLU A 198 4.27 13.25 11.02
N MET A 199 5.00 12.29 10.44
CA MET A 199 4.44 11.08 9.83
C MET A 199 4.44 9.87 10.78
N THR A 200 4.84 10.03 12.05
CA THR A 200 4.97 8.94 13.03
C THR A 200 5.83 7.75 12.57
N LEU A 201 6.79 8.00 11.66
CA LEU A 201 7.62 6.95 11.04
C LEU A 201 8.42 6.14 12.07
N GLU A 202 8.78 6.75 13.19
CA GLU A 202 9.46 6.11 14.33
C GLU A 202 8.66 4.92 14.91
N GLN A 203 7.32 4.93 14.78
CA GLN A 203 6.46 3.85 15.26
C GLN A 203 6.19 2.78 14.19
N TRP A 204 6.28 3.13 12.91
CA TRP A 204 5.80 2.31 11.79
C TRP A 204 6.91 1.63 10.97
N LYS A 205 8.07 2.28 10.78
CA LYS A 205 9.28 1.71 10.14
C LYS A 205 10.52 2.37 10.76
N PRO A 206 10.86 2.04 12.03
CA PRO A 206 12.00 2.64 12.74
C PRO A 206 13.33 2.43 12.00
N GLU A 207 13.45 1.39 11.17
CA GLU A 207 14.64 1.07 10.39
C GLU A 207 14.99 2.17 9.38
N LEU A 208 13.97 2.80 8.78
CA LEU A 208 14.17 3.87 7.78
C LEU A 208 14.66 5.16 8.45
N ILE A 209 14.12 5.49 9.63
CA ILE A 209 14.58 6.66 10.38
C ILE A 209 15.97 6.44 10.95
N PHE A 210 16.26 5.22 11.42
CA PHE A 210 17.61 4.84 11.80
C PHE A 210 18.59 5.06 10.65
N GLU A 211 18.23 4.60 9.43
CA GLU A 211 19.05 4.81 8.24
C GLU A 211 19.30 6.31 7.96
N VAL A 212 18.25 7.13 7.95
CA VAL A 212 18.35 8.58 7.69
C VAL A 212 19.31 9.24 8.68
N LYS A 213 19.11 9.01 9.98
CA LYS A 213 19.96 9.58 11.04
C LYS A 213 21.39 9.06 10.95
N ALA A 214 21.61 7.78 10.69
CA ALA A 214 22.94 7.18 10.58
C ALA A 214 23.72 7.71 9.37
N ARG A 215 23.09 7.84 8.21
CA ARG A 215 23.71 8.44 7.01
C ARG A 215 24.07 9.90 7.24
N ARG A 216 23.17 10.67 7.84
CA ARG A 216 23.43 12.08 8.17
C ARG A 216 24.60 12.23 9.14
N LEU A 217 24.64 11.42 10.20
CA LEU A 217 25.75 11.40 11.16
C LEU A 217 27.08 11.07 10.47
N ARG A 218 27.10 10.08 9.56
CA ARG A 218 28.30 9.72 8.79
C ARG A 218 28.81 10.86 7.93
N LEU A 219 27.91 11.53 7.19
CA LEU A 219 28.26 12.67 6.33
C LEU A 219 28.76 13.87 7.16
N LEU A 220 28.13 14.16 8.29
CA LEU A 220 28.57 15.22 9.20
C LEU A 220 29.95 14.92 9.81
N ARG A 221 30.23 13.68 10.20
CA ARG A 221 31.58 13.25 10.66
C ARG A 221 32.62 13.47 9.56
N GLY A 222 32.30 13.11 8.32
CA GLY A 222 33.16 13.35 7.16
C GLY A 222 33.43 14.85 6.88
N LYS A 223 32.44 15.71 7.13
CA LYS A 223 32.58 17.17 7.01
C LYS A 223 33.39 17.77 8.16
N ALA A 224 33.10 17.38 9.40
CA ALA A 224 33.81 17.81 10.60
C ALA A 224 35.31 17.47 10.56
N GLY A 225 35.71 16.37 9.91
CA GLY A 225 37.11 16.00 9.72
C GLY A 225 37.94 16.99 8.88
N ARG A 226 37.31 17.97 8.20
CA ARG A 226 37.99 18.92 7.30
C ARG A 226 38.43 20.22 7.99
N SER A 227 37.82 20.58 9.14
CA SER A 227 38.11 21.83 9.84
C SER A 227 37.67 21.77 11.31
N GLU A 228 38.54 22.19 12.24
CA GLU A 228 38.22 22.23 13.68
C GLU A 228 37.09 23.21 14.00
N ALA A 229 36.98 24.31 13.24
CA ALA A 229 35.87 25.25 13.39
C ALA A 229 34.53 24.64 12.94
N GLU A 230 34.52 23.86 11.87
CA GLU A 230 33.32 23.14 11.41
C GLU A 230 32.95 22.02 12.39
N LYS A 231 33.94 21.29 12.91
CA LYS A 231 33.74 20.26 13.93
C LYS A 231 33.02 20.81 15.15
N ASN A 232 33.50 21.92 15.73
CA ASN A 232 32.86 22.55 16.88
C ASN A 232 31.44 23.03 16.57
N ARG A 233 31.17 23.50 15.35
CA ARG A 233 29.83 23.93 14.91
C ARG A 233 28.86 22.76 14.73
N LEU A 234 29.33 21.61 14.24
CA LEU A 234 28.49 20.45 13.90
C LEU A 234 28.32 19.48 15.09
N LEU A 235 29.17 19.56 16.10
CA LEU A 235 29.16 18.66 17.26
C LEU A 235 27.80 18.55 17.97
N PRO A 236 27.05 19.65 18.25
CA PRO A 236 25.73 19.54 18.88
C PRO A 236 24.71 18.76 18.04
N GLU A 237 24.77 18.92 16.71
CA GLU A 237 23.90 18.21 15.78
C GLU A 237 24.25 16.72 15.71
N MET A 238 25.56 16.41 15.73
CA MET A 238 26.05 15.02 15.77
C MET A 238 25.65 14.30 17.07
N GLU A 239 25.74 14.97 18.22
CA GLU A 239 25.31 14.42 19.52
C GLU A 239 23.81 14.16 19.55
N SER A 240 23.00 15.10 19.04
CA SER A 240 21.55 14.95 18.93
C SER A 240 21.15 13.76 18.04
N LEU A 241 21.84 13.58 16.90
CA LEU A 241 21.62 12.44 16.02
C LEU A 241 22.01 11.11 16.69
N LEU A 242 23.14 11.08 17.40
CA LEU A 242 23.58 9.88 18.12
C LEU A 242 22.61 9.51 19.24
N ALA A 243 22.13 10.48 20.02
CA ALA A 243 21.12 10.26 21.04
C ALA A 243 19.81 9.71 20.44
N GLY A 244 19.38 10.25 19.30
CA GLY A 244 18.22 9.74 18.57
C GLY A 244 18.40 8.31 18.04
N LEU A 245 19.59 7.95 17.56
CA LEU A 245 19.91 6.58 17.12
C LEU A 245 19.88 5.59 18.30
N ILE A 246 20.45 5.97 19.45
CA ILE A 246 20.40 5.15 20.67
C ILE A 246 18.97 4.96 21.15
N ALA A 247 18.13 6.01 21.09
CA ALA A 247 16.72 5.91 21.48
C ALA A 247 15.91 4.97 20.56
N LEU A 248 16.27 4.89 19.27
CA LEU A 248 15.61 3.99 18.32
C LEU A 248 16.08 2.54 18.47
N ASP A 249 17.39 2.31 18.51
CA ASP A 249 17.97 0.98 18.63
C ASP A 249 19.38 1.05 19.26
N PRO A 250 19.50 0.81 20.58
CA PRO A 250 20.78 0.84 21.27
C PRO A 250 21.79 -0.20 20.74
N ALA A 251 21.31 -1.37 20.31
CA ALA A 251 22.18 -2.45 19.85
C ALA A 251 22.82 -2.10 18.50
N ARG A 252 22.04 -1.54 17.57
CA ARG A 252 22.57 -1.03 16.30
C ARG A 252 23.38 0.24 16.48
N ALA A 253 23.04 1.10 17.45
CA ALA A 253 23.77 2.34 17.70
C ALA A 253 25.14 2.11 18.36
N ALA A 254 25.34 0.99 19.08
CA ALA A 254 26.58 0.70 19.80
C ALA A 254 27.85 0.80 18.91
N VAL A 255 27.77 0.35 17.65
CA VAL A 255 28.90 0.43 16.70
C VAL A 255 29.21 1.86 16.24
N LEU A 256 28.28 2.80 16.43
CA LEU A 256 28.44 4.22 16.04
C LEU A 256 28.98 5.08 17.19
N CYS A 257 28.95 4.57 18.42
CA CYS A 257 29.48 5.21 19.62
C CYS A 257 31.00 5.04 19.80
N ALA A 258 31.63 4.16 19.03
CA ALA A 258 33.07 3.90 19.04
C ALA A 258 33.88 4.96 18.28
#